data_AF-A0A3N6PB56-F1
#
_entry.id   AF-A0A3N6PB56-F1
#
_cell.length_a   1.000
_cell.length_b   1.000
_cell.length_c   1.000
_cell.angle_alpha   90.00
_cell.angle_beta   90.00
_cell.angle_gamma   90.00
#
_symmetry.space_group_name_H-M   'P 1'
#
loop_
_entity.id
_entity.type
_entity.pdbx_description
1 polymer ?
#
loop_
_entity_poly.entity_id
_entity_poly.type
_entity_poly.pdbx_seq_one_letter_code
_entity_poly.pdbx_strand_id
1 'polypeptide(L)'
;MPVSTLPSAEKYEENGWAEIEFVGFRYTGPQSTKTDRNVPRRAGYAGPPKFQRGRTYFGLLPTWLDDDHIANSNIGVHALEARSDFEVIYDAGRLAEALLERNYLPPDVFYEGFDRWKRQKVLEKLDLDDAGRVFDKDDEEPYRDQLREIAGIERDDEAGVSQQRADEYTSRFSRSELSAIVGTIRKPELDNLEAPFDPGECTIDELEDRLELEDDQLWDIESLYALREAERDGKDRTGAIDAIEDAIGDGTLEIGPEIDLETAGQTEMAEYLTRFEPAEVEAAIDEALSDDG
;
A
#
# COMPACT_ATOMS: atom_id res chain seq x y z
N MET A 1 -1.73 -13.21 11.16
CA MET A 1 -1.60 -13.81 12.52
C MET A 1 -2.42 -12.97 13.47
N PRO A 2 -3.26 -13.57 14.32
CA PRO A 2 -4.13 -12.83 15.23
C PRO A 2 -3.33 -12.11 16.32
N VAL A 3 -3.92 -11.09 16.93
CA VAL A 3 -3.40 -10.44 18.14
C VAL A 3 -3.68 -11.35 19.33
N SER A 4 -2.61 -11.87 19.93
CA SER A 4 -2.75 -12.78 21.05
C SER A 4 -3.10 -12.04 22.33
N THR A 5 -4.07 -12.53 23.08
CA THR A 5 -4.54 -11.90 24.32
C THR A 5 -4.69 -12.93 25.42
N LEU A 6 -4.47 -12.53 26.67
CA LEU A 6 -4.80 -13.37 27.81
C LEU A 6 -6.34 -13.52 27.87
N PRO A 7 -6.91 -14.73 28.01
CA PRO A 7 -8.38 -14.93 27.92
C PRO A 7 -9.23 -14.14 28.93
N SER A 8 -8.62 -13.63 30.02
CA SER A 8 -9.31 -12.82 31.03
C SER A 8 -8.82 -11.37 31.08
N ALA A 9 -8.07 -10.94 30.06
CA ALA A 9 -7.47 -9.62 29.95
C ALA A 9 -8.52 -8.50 30.08
N GLU A 10 -9.52 -8.51 29.20
CA GLU A 10 -10.62 -7.53 29.18
C GLU A 10 -11.26 -7.39 30.57
N LYS A 11 -11.63 -8.51 31.18
CA LYS A 11 -12.24 -8.53 32.52
C LYS A 11 -11.31 -7.94 33.59
N TYR A 12 -10.01 -8.22 33.56
CA TYR A 12 -9.09 -7.67 34.57
C TYR A 12 -8.93 -6.17 34.43
N GLU A 13 -8.88 -5.67 33.21
CA GLU A 13 -8.81 -4.25 32.92
C GLU A 13 -10.10 -3.50 33.29
N GLU A 14 -11.27 -4.05 32.95
CA GLU A 14 -12.58 -3.46 33.32
C GLU A 14 -12.76 -3.32 34.84
N ASN A 15 -12.18 -4.24 35.62
CA ASN A 15 -12.22 -4.18 37.08
C ASN A 15 -11.09 -3.33 37.68
N GLY A 16 -10.20 -2.75 36.87
CA GLY A 16 -9.05 -1.97 37.32
C GLY A 16 -7.95 -2.80 37.96
N TRP A 17 -7.92 -4.11 37.72
CA TRP A 17 -6.93 -5.05 38.27
C TRP A 17 -5.75 -5.31 37.34
N ALA A 18 -5.76 -4.72 36.14
CA ALA A 18 -4.71 -4.86 35.15
C ALA A 18 -4.61 -3.61 34.28
N GLU A 19 -3.39 -3.31 33.85
CA GLU A 19 -3.13 -2.40 32.74
C GLU A 19 -2.66 -3.24 31.56
N ILE A 20 -3.32 -3.09 30.41
CA ILE A 20 -3.09 -3.94 29.23
C ILE A 20 -2.77 -3.06 28.04
N GLU A 21 -1.64 -3.40 27.40
CA GLU A 21 -1.09 -2.62 26.30
C GLU A 21 -0.88 -3.50 25.07
N PHE A 22 -1.09 -2.90 23.89
CA PHE A 22 -0.73 -3.51 22.62
C PHE A 22 0.78 -3.41 22.41
N VAL A 23 1.42 -4.58 22.35
CA VAL A 23 2.88 -4.69 22.21
C VAL A 23 3.24 -5.67 21.11
N GLY A 24 4.33 -5.34 20.42
CA GLY A 24 5.02 -6.21 19.50
C GLY A 24 6.22 -6.84 20.20
N PHE A 25 6.55 -8.07 19.87
CA PHE A 25 7.81 -8.65 20.32
C PHE A 25 8.42 -9.57 19.26
N ARG A 26 9.75 -9.56 19.17
CA ARG A 26 10.50 -10.25 18.13
C ARG A 26 11.58 -11.12 18.75
N TYR A 27 11.71 -12.34 18.24
CA TYR A 27 12.80 -13.23 18.64
C TYR A 27 14.09 -12.85 17.90
N THR A 28 15.12 -12.50 18.65
CA THR A 28 16.44 -12.04 18.14
C THR A 28 17.57 -13.02 18.42
N GLY A 29 17.25 -14.19 19.00
CA GLY A 29 18.24 -15.21 19.33
C GLY A 29 18.93 -15.86 18.12
N PRO A 30 19.97 -16.67 18.37
CA PRO A 30 20.86 -17.18 17.33
C PRO A 30 20.21 -18.25 16.42
N GLN A 31 19.21 -18.98 16.93
CA GLN A 31 18.54 -20.04 16.18
C GLN A 31 17.51 -19.46 15.21
N SER A 32 17.26 -20.13 14.08
CA SER A 32 16.21 -19.72 13.13
C SER A 32 14.80 -19.82 13.72
N THR A 33 14.59 -20.80 14.59
CA THR A 33 13.35 -20.98 15.34
C THR A 33 13.64 -21.39 16.77
N LYS A 34 12.76 -20.98 17.69
CA LYS A 34 12.81 -21.37 19.09
C LYS A 34 11.42 -21.77 19.57
N THR A 35 11.32 -22.93 20.20
CA THR A 35 10.11 -23.32 20.93
C THR A 35 10.28 -22.91 22.39
N ASP A 36 9.45 -22.00 22.87
CA ASP A 36 9.50 -21.49 24.23
C ASP A 36 8.13 -21.55 24.91
N ARG A 37 8.02 -22.42 25.91
CA ARG A 37 6.79 -22.62 26.69
C ARG A 37 6.65 -21.63 27.86
N ASN A 38 7.69 -20.86 28.16
CA ASN A 38 7.67 -19.89 29.24
C ASN A 38 7.02 -18.59 28.79
N VAL A 39 7.21 -18.17 27.54
CA VAL A 39 6.59 -16.94 27.00
C VAL A 39 5.07 -16.96 27.20
N PRO A 40 4.32 -18.02 26.78
CA PRO A 40 2.88 -18.05 27.04
C PRO A 40 2.48 -17.98 28.52
N ARG A 41 3.27 -18.62 29.39
CA ARG A 41 2.94 -18.73 30.82
C ARG A 41 3.31 -17.50 31.63
N ARG A 42 4.36 -16.78 31.23
CA ARG A 42 4.94 -15.66 31.99
C ARG A 42 4.64 -14.31 31.38
N ALA A 43 4.44 -14.22 30.06
CA ALA A 43 4.10 -12.97 29.40
C ALA A 43 2.59 -12.81 29.19
N GLY A 44 1.79 -13.85 29.42
CA GLY A 44 0.35 -13.85 29.14
C GLY A 44 0.02 -14.02 27.65
N TYR A 45 1.00 -14.45 26.84
CA TYR A 45 0.84 -14.65 25.40
C TYR A 45 0.11 -15.97 25.09
N ALA A 46 -1.15 -15.91 24.67
CA ALA A 46 -1.95 -17.10 24.33
C ALA A 46 -1.64 -17.71 22.94
N GLY A 47 -0.62 -17.23 22.22
CA GLY A 47 -0.28 -17.68 20.88
C GLY A 47 0.61 -18.94 20.87
N PRO A 48 1.02 -19.40 19.67
CA PRO A 48 1.83 -20.60 19.53
C PRO A 48 3.19 -20.43 20.23
N PRO A 49 3.70 -21.46 20.94
CA PRO A 49 4.97 -21.38 21.67
C PRO A 49 6.19 -21.46 20.73
N LYS A 50 6.04 -21.20 19.43
CA LYS A 50 7.09 -21.32 18.41
C LYS A 50 7.37 -19.97 17.79
N PHE A 51 8.59 -19.48 17.99
CA PHE A 51 9.05 -18.16 17.58
C PHE A 51 10.07 -18.29 16.44
N GLN A 52 9.86 -17.53 15.37
CA GLN A 52 10.77 -17.42 14.23
C GLN A 52 11.64 -16.19 14.41
N ARG A 53 12.94 -16.32 14.10
CA ARG A 53 13.88 -15.21 14.18
C ARG A 53 13.47 -14.11 13.20
N GLY A 54 13.51 -12.86 13.65
CA GLY A 54 13.18 -11.70 12.82
C GLY A 54 11.67 -11.44 12.65
N ARG A 55 10.81 -12.40 13.00
CA ARG A 55 9.35 -12.22 12.91
C ARG A 55 8.81 -11.52 14.13
N THR A 56 8.03 -10.47 13.92
CA THR A 56 7.30 -9.76 14.98
C THR A 56 5.98 -10.47 15.30
N TYR A 57 5.73 -10.69 16.58
CA TYR A 57 4.49 -11.23 17.14
C TYR A 57 3.76 -10.12 17.88
N PHE A 58 2.43 -10.08 17.80
CA PHE A 58 1.63 -9.06 18.47
C PHE A 58 0.79 -9.67 19.57
N GLY A 59 0.62 -8.93 20.66
CA GLY A 59 -0.33 -9.29 21.70
C GLY A 59 -0.78 -8.10 22.54
N LEU A 60 -1.96 -8.25 23.15
CA LEU A 60 -2.37 -7.41 24.27
C LEU A 60 -1.87 -8.08 25.54
N LEU A 61 -0.78 -7.56 26.08
CA LEU A 61 -0.07 -8.14 27.21
C LEU A 61 -0.18 -7.20 28.41
N PRO A 62 -0.28 -7.74 29.63
CA PRO A 62 -0.37 -6.91 30.81
C PRO A 62 1.00 -6.27 31.11
N THR A 63 1.00 -4.96 31.30
CA THR A 63 2.15 -4.19 31.79
C THR A 63 2.15 -4.15 33.32
N TRP A 64 0.96 -4.14 33.91
CA TRP A 64 0.74 -4.19 35.35
C TRP A 64 -0.45 -5.12 35.68
N LEU A 65 -0.32 -5.87 36.79
CA LEU A 65 -1.38 -6.70 37.36
C LEU A 65 -1.44 -6.45 38.87
N ASP A 66 -2.65 -6.42 39.42
CA ASP A 66 -2.88 -6.22 40.85
C ASP A 66 -2.59 -7.50 41.65
N ASP A 67 -1.61 -7.42 42.55
CA ASP A 67 -1.18 -8.50 43.45
C ASP A 67 -2.29 -8.94 44.41
N ASP A 68 -3.20 -8.05 44.80
CA ASP A 68 -4.26 -8.33 45.79
C ASP A 68 -5.43 -9.11 45.16
N HIS A 69 -5.61 -8.99 43.84
CA HIS A 69 -6.74 -9.57 43.13
C HIS A 69 -6.33 -10.70 42.16
N ILE A 70 -5.06 -10.78 41.76
CA ILE A 70 -4.57 -11.75 40.78
C ILE A 70 -3.41 -12.57 41.37
N ALA A 71 -3.68 -13.86 41.65
CA ALA A 71 -2.72 -14.77 42.28
C ALA A 71 -1.40 -14.99 41.51
N ASN A 72 -1.37 -14.68 40.20
CA ASN A 72 -0.18 -14.75 39.35
C ASN A 72 0.11 -13.38 38.71
N SER A 73 0.11 -12.32 39.51
CA SER A 73 0.39 -10.94 39.09
C SER A 73 1.79 -10.73 38.48
N ASN A 74 2.73 -11.65 38.72
CA ASN A 74 4.03 -11.69 38.05
C ASN A 74 3.98 -12.13 36.57
N ILE A 75 2.81 -12.06 35.92
CA ILE A 75 2.64 -12.31 34.49
C ILE A 75 2.60 -10.98 33.77
N GLY A 76 3.40 -10.81 32.72
CA GLY A 76 3.34 -9.59 31.91
C GLY A 76 4.55 -9.36 31.03
N VAL A 77 4.57 -8.19 30.40
CA VAL A 77 5.58 -7.82 29.40
C VAL A 77 7.01 -7.86 29.98
N HIS A 78 7.16 -7.57 31.27
CA HIS A 78 8.42 -7.68 32.00
C HIS A 78 9.10 -9.06 31.86
N ALA A 79 8.34 -10.15 31.63
CA ALA A 79 8.89 -11.48 31.41
C ALA A 79 9.59 -11.64 30.05
N LEU A 80 9.22 -10.81 29.06
CA LEU A 80 9.91 -10.68 27.78
C LEU A 80 11.09 -9.73 27.89
N GLU A 81 10.93 -8.60 28.57
CA GLU A 81 12.00 -7.60 28.76
C GLU A 81 13.19 -8.14 29.55
N ALA A 82 12.93 -9.02 30.51
CA ALA A 82 13.99 -9.68 31.29
C ALA A 82 14.87 -10.62 30.45
N ARG A 83 14.57 -10.81 29.16
CA ARG A 83 15.25 -11.78 28.30
C ARG A 83 16.02 -11.11 27.19
N SER A 84 17.28 -11.48 27.05
CA SER A 84 18.16 -10.96 26.00
C SER A 84 17.89 -11.51 24.60
N ASP A 85 17.05 -12.55 24.48
CA ASP A 85 16.73 -13.20 23.21
C ASP A 85 15.40 -12.73 22.59
N PHE A 86 14.73 -11.78 23.25
CA PHE A 86 13.53 -11.12 22.75
C PHE A 86 13.72 -9.61 22.77
N GLU A 87 13.17 -8.95 21.77
CA GLU A 87 13.03 -7.51 21.70
C GLU A 87 11.55 -7.18 21.86
N VAL A 88 11.20 -6.27 22.76
CA VAL A 88 9.85 -5.76 22.95
C VAL A 88 9.74 -4.39 22.27
N ILE A 89 8.65 -4.18 21.54
CA ILE A 89 8.38 -3.00 20.72
C ILE A 89 7.10 -2.35 21.28
N TYR A 90 7.25 -1.13 21.76
CA TYR A 90 6.17 -0.27 22.26
C TYR A 90 5.87 0.92 21.33
N ASP A 91 6.83 1.24 20.48
CA ASP A 91 6.80 2.38 19.57
C ASP A 91 5.77 2.17 18.46
N ALA A 92 4.87 3.13 18.27
CA ALA A 92 3.78 3.02 17.31
C ALA A 92 4.28 2.88 15.86
N GLY A 93 5.32 3.63 15.48
CA GLY A 93 5.93 3.56 14.15
C GLY A 93 6.50 2.17 13.84
N ARG A 94 7.28 1.61 14.76
CA ARG A 94 7.83 0.25 14.62
C ARG A 94 6.77 -0.85 14.68
N LEU A 95 5.66 -0.63 15.39
CA LEU A 95 4.52 -1.54 15.38
C LEU A 95 3.78 -1.47 14.04
N ALA A 96 3.62 -0.27 13.49
CA ALA A 96 2.99 -0.05 12.21
C ALA A 96 3.81 -0.64 11.06
N GLU A 97 5.13 -0.41 11.04
CA GLU A 97 6.07 -1.06 10.12
C GLU A 97 5.93 -2.59 10.19
N ALA A 98 5.94 -3.16 11.40
CA ALA A 98 5.79 -4.61 11.59
C ALA A 98 4.40 -5.16 11.20
N LEU A 99 3.36 -4.32 11.17
CA LEU A 99 2.05 -4.66 10.64
C LEU A 99 2.06 -4.64 9.11
N LEU A 100 2.72 -3.64 8.50
CA LEU A 100 2.89 -3.49 7.06
C LEU A 100 3.75 -4.58 6.43
N GLU A 101 4.78 -5.07 7.12
CA GLU A 101 5.60 -6.22 6.71
C GLU A 101 4.76 -7.50 6.49
N ARG A 102 3.50 -7.52 6.93
CA ARG A 102 2.61 -8.67 6.79
C ARG A 102 1.71 -8.55 5.57
N ASN A 103 1.53 -9.67 4.89
CA ASN A 103 0.61 -9.79 3.75
C ASN A 103 -0.86 -9.51 4.09
N TYR A 104 -1.24 -9.62 5.36
CA TYR A 104 -2.60 -9.38 5.85
C TYR A 104 -2.58 -8.80 7.26
N LEU A 105 -3.48 -7.86 7.52
CA LEU A 105 -3.68 -7.29 8.85
C LEU A 105 -4.28 -8.34 9.81
N PRO A 106 -4.15 -8.16 11.14
CA PRO A 106 -4.74 -9.06 12.12
C PRO A 106 -6.28 -9.20 11.97
N PRO A 107 -6.80 -10.41 11.69
CA PRO A 107 -8.22 -10.60 11.39
C PRO A 107 -9.12 -10.32 12.59
N ASP A 108 -8.64 -10.56 13.80
CA ASP A 108 -9.37 -10.31 15.04
C ASP A 108 -9.49 -8.83 15.42
N VAL A 109 -8.90 -7.94 14.62
CA VAL A 109 -8.88 -6.48 14.82
C VAL A 109 -9.56 -5.77 13.64
N PHE A 110 -9.21 -6.14 12.41
CA PHE A 110 -9.59 -5.40 11.20
C PHE A 110 -10.77 -6.01 10.44
N TYR A 111 -10.92 -7.35 10.45
CA TYR A 111 -11.86 -8.07 9.59
C TYR A 111 -13.23 -8.33 10.25
N GLU A 112 -14.21 -8.77 9.45
CA GLU A 112 -15.53 -9.19 9.96
C GLU A 112 -15.42 -10.18 11.13
N GLY A 113 -16.17 -9.91 12.21
CA GLY A 113 -16.12 -10.69 13.44
C GLY A 113 -14.98 -10.30 14.39
N PHE A 114 -14.33 -9.15 14.16
CA PHE A 114 -13.32 -8.60 15.06
C PHE A 114 -13.83 -8.45 16.50
N ASP A 115 -12.89 -8.55 17.44
CA ASP A 115 -13.11 -8.31 18.84
C ASP A 115 -13.07 -6.79 19.10
N ARG A 116 -14.19 -6.23 19.57
CA ARG A 116 -14.35 -4.77 19.75
C ARG A 116 -13.34 -4.18 20.72
N TRP A 117 -13.09 -4.89 21.83
CA TRP A 117 -12.15 -4.45 22.84
C TRP A 117 -10.72 -4.50 22.30
N LYS A 118 -10.35 -5.57 21.58
CA LYS A 118 -9.02 -5.64 20.94
C LYS A 118 -8.83 -4.56 19.89
N ARG A 119 -9.84 -4.33 19.05
CA ARG A 119 -9.79 -3.29 18.02
C ARG A 119 -9.56 -1.92 18.64
N GLN A 120 -10.33 -1.57 19.66
CA GLN A 120 -10.18 -0.30 20.35
C GLN A 120 -8.75 -0.12 20.88
N LYS A 121 -8.17 -1.13 21.53
CA LYS A 121 -6.80 -1.06 22.05
C LYS A 121 -5.73 -0.89 20.98
N VAL A 122 -5.89 -1.55 19.83
CA VAL A 122 -4.94 -1.44 18.72
C VAL A 122 -5.05 -0.07 18.06
N LEU A 123 -6.27 0.39 17.78
CA LEU A 123 -6.50 1.69 17.16
C LEU A 123 -6.01 2.83 18.08
N GLU A 124 -6.33 2.78 19.38
CA GLU A 124 -5.88 3.78 20.36
C GLU A 124 -4.35 3.82 20.49
N LYS A 125 -3.69 2.65 20.51
CA LYS A 125 -2.23 2.59 20.64
C LYS A 125 -1.51 3.12 19.41
N LEU A 126 -2.08 2.90 18.23
CA LEU A 126 -1.49 3.31 16.96
C LEU A 126 -2.00 4.69 16.50
N ASP A 127 -2.94 5.29 17.24
CA ASP A 127 -3.61 6.53 16.85
C ASP A 127 -4.27 6.44 15.46
N LEU A 128 -4.92 5.29 15.20
CA LEU A 128 -5.61 5.01 13.94
C LEU A 128 -7.06 5.48 14.00
N ASP A 129 -7.50 6.14 12.93
CA ASP A 129 -8.90 6.43 12.67
C ASP A 129 -9.65 5.16 12.23
N ASP A 130 -10.83 4.94 12.82
CA ASP A 130 -11.69 3.82 12.47
C ASP A 130 -12.33 4.04 11.08
N ALA A 131 -11.67 3.52 10.03
CA ALA A 131 -12.14 3.53 8.66
C ALA A 131 -13.27 2.52 8.36
N GLY A 132 -13.78 1.81 9.38
CA GLY A 132 -14.83 0.80 9.23
C GLY A 132 -14.32 -0.63 9.10
N ARG A 133 -15.23 -1.56 8.79
CA ARG A 133 -14.93 -3.00 8.78
C ARG A 133 -14.27 -3.41 7.47
N VAL A 134 -13.25 -4.25 7.55
CA VAL A 134 -12.63 -4.88 6.37
C VAL A 134 -13.42 -6.14 6.01
N PHE A 135 -13.99 -6.19 4.81
CA PHE A 135 -14.63 -7.38 4.26
C PHE A 135 -13.67 -8.11 3.31
N ASP A 136 -12.91 -7.36 2.50
CA ASP A 136 -11.92 -7.87 1.55
C ASP A 136 -10.57 -7.13 1.66
N LYS A 137 -9.54 -7.62 0.94
CA LYS A 137 -8.16 -7.09 1.00
C LYS A 137 -8.10 -5.59 0.64
N ASP A 138 -8.97 -5.14 -0.23
CA ASP A 138 -9.03 -3.74 -0.69
C ASP A 138 -9.58 -2.81 0.42
N ASP A 139 -10.42 -3.33 1.33
CA ASP A 139 -10.86 -2.58 2.50
C ASP A 139 -9.75 -2.41 3.56
N GLU A 140 -8.61 -3.11 3.43
CA GLU A 140 -7.44 -2.89 4.30
C GLU A 140 -6.68 -1.59 3.96
N GLU A 141 -6.84 -1.07 2.75
CA GLU A 141 -6.02 0.02 2.21
C GLU A 141 -6.05 1.29 3.07
N PRO A 142 -7.22 1.77 3.55
CA PRO A 142 -7.29 2.92 4.46
C PRO A 142 -6.49 2.73 5.76
N TYR A 143 -6.44 1.49 6.28
CA TYR A 143 -5.62 1.19 7.47
C TYR A 143 -4.14 1.10 7.11
N ARG A 144 -3.79 0.55 5.95
CA ARG A 144 -2.40 0.46 5.50
C ARG A 144 -1.82 1.85 5.25
N ASP A 145 -2.59 2.78 4.72
CA ASP A 145 -2.14 4.16 4.50
C ASP A 145 -1.85 4.89 5.81
N GLN A 146 -2.77 4.82 6.77
CA GLN A 146 -2.53 5.39 8.10
C GLN A 146 -1.30 4.74 8.78
N LEU A 147 -1.14 3.42 8.66
CA LEU A 147 0.04 2.71 9.18
C LEU A 147 1.34 3.16 8.51
N ARG A 148 1.33 3.48 7.20
CA ARG A 148 2.50 4.01 6.48
C ARG A 148 2.87 5.39 6.99
N GLU A 149 1.87 6.25 7.19
CA GLU A 149 2.05 7.58 7.78
C GLU A 149 2.68 7.49 9.18
N ILE A 150 2.15 6.62 10.04
CA ILE A 150 2.67 6.39 11.40
C ILE A 150 4.10 5.82 11.37
N ALA A 151 4.40 4.95 10.42
CA ALA A 151 5.73 4.36 10.25
C ALA A 151 6.73 5.33 9.59
N GLY A 152 6.28 6.47 9.04
CA GLY A 152 7.11 7.39 8.27
C GLY A 152 7.67 6.74 6.99
N ILE A 153 6.94 5.78 6.42
CA ILE A 153 7.31 5.09 5.19
C ILE A 153 6.60 5.79 4.03
N GLU A 154 7.38 6.43 3.16
CA GLU A 154 6.86 6.97 1.90
C GLU A 154 6.29 5.82 1.04
N ARG A 155 5.22 6.10 0.31
CA ARG A 155 4.61 5.10 -0.59
C ARG A 155 5.66 4.74 -1.64
N ASP A 156 6.19 3.53 -1.54
CA ASP A 156 7.03 2.97 -2.59
C ASP A 156 6.07 2.57 -3.71
N ASP A 157 5.90 3.45 -4.71
CA ASP A 157 4.98 3.26 -5.83
C ASP A 157 5.32 2.01 -6.66
N GLU A 158 6.46 1.38 -6.40
CA GLU A 158 6.87 0.08 -6.94
C GLU A 158 6.15 -1.12 -6.28
N ALA A 159 5.57 -0.96 -5.07
CA ALA A 159 4.86 -2.03 -4.36
C ALA A 159 3.38 -2.20 -4.79
N GLY A 160 2.91 -1.40 -5.76
CA GLY A 160 1.52 -1.41 -6.25
C GLY A 160 1.15 -2.61 -7.14
N VAL A 161 2.08 -3.51 -7.47
CA VAL A 161 1.78 -4.62 -8.40
C VAL A 161 1.16 -5.82 -7.66
N SER A 162 -0.17 -5.88 -7.61
CA SER A 162 -0.87 -7.06 -7.12
C SER A 162 -0.80 -8.18 -8.16
N GLN A 163 0.17 -9.09 -8.04
CA GLN A 163 0.35 -10.22 -8.97
C GLN A 163 -0.96 -10.99 -9.24
N GLN A 164 -1.79 -11.17 -8.22
CA GLN A 164 -3.07 -11.85 -8.37
C GLN A 164 -4.07 -11.08 -9.27
N ARG A 165 -4.12 -9.74 -9.15
CA ARG A 165 -4.95 -8.89 -10.03
C ARG A 165 -4.36 -8.80 -11.43
N ALA A 166 -3.04 -8.70 -11.55
CA ALA A 166 -2.37 -8.72 -12.84
C ALA A 166 -2.62 -10.04 -13.59
N ASP A 167 -2.54 -11.17 -12.89
CA ASP A 167 -2.89 -12.49 -13.43
C ASP A 167 -4.38 -12.58 -13.83
N GLU A 168 -5.26 -12.00 -13.01
CA GLU A 168 -6.70 -11.91 -13.31
C GLU A 168 -6.97 -11.09 -14.59
N TYR A 169 -6.44 -9.87 -14.69
CA TYR A 169 -6.60 -9.00 -15.86
C TYR A 169 -5.98 -9.61 -17.12
N THR A 170 -4.81 -10.24 -17.01
CA THR A 170 -4.18 -11.00 -18.11
C THR A 170 -5.04 -12.18 -18.55
N SER A 171 -5.79 -12.81 -17.64
CA SER A 171 -6.69 -13.92 -17.97
C SER A 171 -8.04 -13.46 -18.55
N ARG A 172 -8.52 -12.29 -18.14
CA ARG A 172 -9.85 -11.76 -18.47
C ARG A 172 -9.84 -10.98 -19.78
N PHE A 173 -8.75 -10.27 -20.09
CA PHE A 173 -8.66 -9.35 -21.20
C PHE A 173 -7.49 -9.67 -22.13
N SER A 174 -7.73 -9.53 -23.42
CA SER A 174 -6.68 -9.55 -24.44
C SER A 174 -5.80 -8.30 -24.35
N ARG A 175 -4.62 -8.35 -24.99
CA ARG A 175 -3.71 -7.20 -25.09
C ARG A 175 -4.41 -5.94 -25.61
N SER A 176 -5.26 -6.07 -26.64
CA SER A 176 -5.98 -4.93 -27.23
C SER A 176 -7.02 -4.34 -26.28
N GLU A 177 -7.71 -5.18 -25.51
CA GLU A 177 -8.68 -4.72 -24.50
C GLU A 177 -7.96 -4.03 -23.34
N LEU A 178 -6.85 -4.60 -22.83
CA LEU A 178 -6.04 -3.94 -21.81
C LEU A 178 -5.48 -2.60 -22.29
N SER A 179 -5.05 -2.50 -23.55
CA SER A 179 -4.61 -1.25 -24.14
C SER A 179 -5.73 -0.21 -24.17
N ALA A 180 -6.96 -0.60 -24.47
CA ALA A 180 -8.11 0.30 -24.46
C ALA A 180 -8.44 0.76 -23.04
N ILE A 181 -8.47 -0.17 -22.07
CA ILE A 181 -8.73 0.13 -20.65
C ILE A 181 -7.68 1.09 -20.09
N VAL A 182 -6.39 0.81 -20.31
CA VAL A 182 -5.30 1.70 -19.87
C VAL A 182 -5.42 3.08 -20.54
N GLY A 183 -5.77 3.13 -21.83
CA GLY A 183 -6.03 4.38 -22.53
C GLY A 183 -7.15 5.21 -21.89
N THR A 184 -8.24 4.57 -21.49
CA THR A 184 -9.36 5.23 -20.80
C THR A 184 -8.96 5.76 -19.43
N ILE A 185 -8.13 5.04 -18.66
CA ILE A 185 -7.65 5.52 -17.35
C ILE A 185 -6.70 6.70 -17.51
N ARG A 186 -5.89 6.73 -18.57
CA ARG A 186 -4.98 7.86 -18.86
C ARG A 186 -5.70 9.12 -19.30
N LYS A 187 -6.79 8.97 -20.06
CA LYS A 187 -7.53 10.08 -20.63
C LYS A 187 -7.93 11.17 -19.63
N PRO A 188 -8.49 10.88 -18.44
CA PRO A 188 -8.81 11.91 -17.45
C PRO A 188 -7.58 12.58 -16.81
N GLU A 189 -6.41 11.92 -16.74
CA GLU A 189 -5.18 12.59 -16.31
C GLU A 189 -4.70 13.60 -17.37
N LEU A 190 -4.83 13.23 -18.64
CA LEU A 190 -4.43 14.05 -19.79
C LEU A 190 -5.41 15.20 -20.10
N ASP A 191 -6.72 15.01 -19.93
CA ASP A 191 -7.74 16.05 -20.14
C ASP A 191 -7.57 17.26 -19.19
N ASN A 192 -6.83 17.11 -18.10
CA ASN A 192 -6.50 18.20 -17.17
C ASN A 192 -5.25 19.00 -17.59
N LEU A 193 -4.51 18.54 -18.61
CA LEU A 193 -3.35 19.22 -19.15
C LEU A 193 -3.79 20.02 -20.38
N GLU A 194 -3.83 21.34 -20.25
CA GLU A 194 -4.13 22.22 -21.40
C GLU A 194 -2.86 22.42 -22.23
N ALA A 195 -2.90 21.97 -23.49
CA ALA A 195 -1.79 22.18 -24.40
C ALA A 195 -1.51 23.69 -24.55
N PRO A 196 -0.25 24.12 -24.39
CA PRO A 196 0.11 25.54 -24.44
C PRO A 196 -0.18 26.21 -25.80
N PHE A 197 -0.28 25.43 -26.88
CA PHE A 197 -0.72 25.87 -28.19
C PHE A 197 -1.22 24.68 -29.03
N ASP A 198 -1.90 24.95 -30.14
CA ASP A 198 -2.37 23.90 -31.07
C ASP A 198 -1.23 23.49 -32.03
N PRO A 199 -0.71 22.25 -31.96
CA PRO A 199 0.34 21.78 -32.86
C PRO A 199 -0.14 21.69 -34.31
N GLY A 200 -1.43 21.42 -34.55
CA GLY A 200 -2.03 21.36 -35.89
C GLY A 200 -2.06 22.70 -36.62
N GLU A 201 -1.84 23.81 -35.92
CA GLU A 201 -1.70 25.13 -36.51
C GLU A 201 -0.24 25.45 -36.93
N CYS A 202 0.75 24.71 -36.42
CA CYS A 202 2.18 24.96 -36.67
C CYS A 202 2.72 24.12 -37.84
N THR A 203 3.77 24.62 -38.51
CA THR A 203 4.63 23.81 -39.40
C THR A 203 5.71 23.10 -38.59
N ILE A 204 6.38 22.09 -39.18
CA ILE A 204 7.50 21.37 -38.50
C ILE A 204 8.57 22.36 -38.04
N ASP A 205 9.03 23.23 -38.93
CA ASP A 205 10.04 24.25 -38.61
C ASP A 205 9.58 25.18 -37.44
N GLU A 206 8.30 25.56 -37.42
CA GLU A 206 7.74 26.40 -36.33
C GLU A 206 7.56 25.64 -35.01
N LEU A 207 7.39 24.31 -35.06
CA LEU A 207 7.35 23.43 -33.89
C LEU A 207 8.76 23.27 -33.34
N GLU A 208 9.73 22.88 -34.18
CA GLU A 208 11.14 22.76 -33.81
C GLU A 208 11.64 24.06 -33.16
N ASP A 209 11.42 25.21 -33.80
CA ASP A 209 11.80 26.53 -33.25
C ASP A 209 11.13 26.85 -31.90
N ARG A 210 9.88 26.41 -31.70
CA ARG A 210 9.15 26.62 -30.44
C ARG A 210 9.66 25.70 -29.35
N LEU A 211 9.89 24.43 -29.67
CA LEU A 211 10.37 23.42 -28.73
C LEU A 211 11.83 23.68 -28.31
N GLU A 212 12.62 24.33 -29.18
CA GLU A 212 14.03 24.69 -28.95
C GLU A 212 14.27 26.04 -28.22
N LEU A 213 13.26 26.69 -27.61
CA LEU A 213 13.37 28.08 -27.12
C LEU A 213 14.71 28.44 -26.42
N GLU A 214 15.37 29.44 -27.01
CA GLU A 214 16.65 30.18 -26.80
C GLU A 214 17.52 30.07 -25.52
N ASP A 215 17.27 29.24 -24.50
CA ASP A 215 18.07 29.24 -23.26
C ASP A 215 18.21 27.86 -22.57
N ASP A 216 18.51 26.80 -23.34
CA ASP A 216 18.70 25.41 -22.83
C ASP A 216 17.53 24.87 -21.96
N GLN A 217 16.40 25.57 -21.94
CA GLN A 217 15.19 25.19 -21.23
C GLN A 217 14.27 24.54 -22.25
N LEU A 218 14.42 23.22 -22.37
CA LEU A 218 13.35 22.40 -22.93
C LEU A 218 12.06 22.74 -22.18
N TRP A 219 10.96 22.71 -22.91
CA TRP A 219 9.64 22.88 -22.32
C TRP A 219 9.45 21.84 -21.23
N ASP A 220 8.70 22.18 -20.19
CA ASP A 220 8.38 21.18 -19.18
C ASP A 220 7.69 19.98 -19.84
N ILE A 221 8.02 18.79 -19.34
CA ILE A 221 7.61 17.52 -19.94
C ILE A 221 6.08 17.43 -20.00
N GLU A 222 5.38 17.95 -18.98
CA GLU A 222 3.91 18.03 -18.93
C GLU A 222 3.34 18.77 -20.15
N SER A 223 3.94 19.90 -20.53
CA SER A 223 3.57 20.68 -21.71
C SER A 223 3.86 19.95 -23.03
N LEU A 224 4.98 19.20 -23.12
CA LEU A 224 5.33 18.41 -24.31
C LEU A 224 4.35 17.25 -24.55
N TYR A 225 3.91 16.59 -23.48
CA TYR A 225 2.91 15.52 -23.56
C TYR A 225 1.52 16.05 -23.91
N ALA A 226 1.11 17.18 -23.33
CA ALA A 226 -0.14 17.85 -23.69
C ALA A 226 -0.17 18.20 -25.19
N LEU A 227 0.97 18.65 -25.75
CA LEU A 227 1.13 18.89 -27.18
C LEU A 227 1.03 17.60 -28.01
N ARG A 228 1.69 16.51 -27.58
CA ARG A 228 1.65 15.22 -28.29
C ARG A 228 0.23 14.67 -28.40
N GLU A 229 -0.55 14.71 -27.33
CA GLU A 229 -1.91 14.18 -27.33
C GLU A 229 -2.87 15.08 -28.13
N ALA A 230 -2.71 16.40 -28.03
CA ALA A 230 -3.48 17.36 -28.84
C ALA A 230 -3.25 17.17 -30.36
N GLU A 231 -2.05 16.78 -30.77
CA GLU A 231 -1.73 16.46 -32.17
C GLU A 231 -2.44 15.18 -32.63
N ARG A 232 -2.43 14.14 -31.77
CA ARG A 232 -3.00 12.81 -32.06
C ARG A 232 -4.50 12.87 -32.38
N ASP A 233 -5.23 13.78 -31.74
CA ASP A 233 -6.67 14.01 -31.94
C ASP A 233 -6.98 14.89 -33.18
N GLY A 234 -5.97 15.48 -33.82
CA GLY A 234 -6.11 16.67 -34.67
C GLY A 234 -5.55 16.60 -36.10
N LYS A 235 -5.50 15.43 -36.76
CA LYS A 235 -5.03 15.23 -38.15
C LYS A 235 -3.61 15.77 -38.44
N ASP A 236 -2.65 14.93 -38.09
CA ASP A 236 -1.22 14.97 -38.41
C ASP A 236 -0.84 15.78 -39.66
N ARG A 237 -0.12 16.89 -39.40
CA ARG A 237 0.73 17.55 -40.40
C ARG A 237 2.05 16.81 -40.38
N THR A 238 2.20 15.86 -41.32
CA THR A 238 3.37 14.96 -41.50
C THR A 238 4.64 15.44 -40.78
N GLY A 239 5.01 14.79 -39.68
CA GLY A 239 6.28 14.99 -38.98
C GLY A 239 6.24 15.91 -37.75
N ALA A 240 5.08 16.44 -37.37
CA ALA A 240 4.91 17.18 -36.11
C ALA A 240 5.16 16.29 -34.87
N ILE A 241 4.72 15.03 -34.91
CA ILE A 241 5.00 14.04 -33.87
C ILE A 241 6.50 13.81 -33.70
N ASP A 242 7.22 13.61 -34.81
CA ASP A 242 8.66 13.33 -34.78
C ASP A 242 9.42 14.46 -34.06
N ALA A 243 9.07 15.72 -34.32
CA ALA A 243 9.68 16.88 -33.65
C ALA A 243 9.36 16.94 -32.14
N ILE A 244 8.15 16.54 -31.74
CA ILE A 244 7.76 16.46 -30.33
C ILE A 244 8.48 15.30 -29.64
N GLU A 245 8.60 14.14 -30.30
CA GLU A 245 9.29 12.95 -29.76
C GLU A 245 10.80 13.19 -29.61
N ASP A 246 11.43 13.87 -30.56
CA ASP A 246 12.84 14.28 -30.46
C ASP A 246 13.07 15.24 -29.28
N ALA A 247 12.11 16.12 -28.97
CA ALA A 247 12.19 17.06 -27.85
C ALA A 247 11.95 16.39 -26.48
N ILE A 248 11.06 15.40 -26.40
CA ILE A 248 10.84 14.59 -25.18
C ILE A 248 12.08 13.70 -24.92
N GLY A 249 12.73 13.23 -25.99
CA GLY A 249 13.87 12.31 -25.95
C GLY A 249 13.49 10.91 -25.45
N ASP A 250 14.49 10.03 -25.35
CA ASP A 250 14.36 8.66 -24.78
C ASP A 250 14.13 8.68 -23.23
N GLY A 251 13.84 9.87 -22.69
CA GLY A 251 13.74 10.18 -21.27
C GLY A 251 12.39 9.79 -20.70
N THR A 252 12.28 8.56 -20.23
CA THR A 252 11.22 8.15 -19.30
C THR A 252 11.49 8.80 -17.93
N LEU A 253 10.68 9.78 -17.50
CA LEU A 253 10.77 10.37 -16.16
C LEU A 253 9.40 10.64 -15.51
N GLU A 254 9.22 10.00 -14.34
CA GLU A 254 8.53 10.41 -13.10
C GLU A 254 7.26 11.30 -13.15
N ILE A 255 6.40 11.06 -14.12
CA ILE A 255 4.96 10.90 -13.84
C ILE A 255 4.78 9.37 -13.75
N GLY A 256 4.03 8.86 -12.76
CA GLY A 256 4.05 7.44 -12.35
C GLY A 256 4.20 6.43 -13.52
N PRO A 257 4.96 5.32 -13.37
CA PRO A 257 5.72 4.69 -14.46
C PRO A 257 4.87 4.48 -15.71
N GLU A 258 5.07 5.36 -16.69
CA GLU A 258 4.23 5.44 -17.88
C GLU A 258 4.46 4.21 -18.76
N ILE A 259 3.41 3.39 -18.91
CA ILE A 259 3.41 2.26 -19.84
C ILE A 259 3.18 2.68 -21.30
N ASP A 260 4.16 2.45 -22.18
CA ASP A 260 3.97 2.70 -23.61
C ASP A 260 3.05 1.62 -24.22
N LEU A 261 1.81 1.99 -24.57
CA LEU A 261 0.81 1.05 -25.09
C LEU A 261 1.20 0.41 -26.45
N GLU A 262 2.09 1.04 -27.22
CA GLU A 262 2.52 0.51 -28.50
C GLU A 262 3.51 -0.64 -28.32
N THR A 263 4.45 -0.49 -27.38
CA THR A 263 5.50 -1.48 -27.12
C THR A 263 5.18 -2.43 -25.97
N ALA A 264 4.29 -2.05 -25.05
CA ALA A 264 3.99 -2.83 -23.87
C ALA A 264 3.36 -4.19 -24.15
N GLY A 265 3.78 -5.16 -23.36
CA GLY A 265 3.21 -6.50 -23.27
C GLY A 265 1.88 -6.52 -22.51
N GLN A 266 1.13 -7.61 -22.69
CA GLN A 266 -0.13 -7.85 -21.98
C GLN A 266 0.06 -7.86 -20.46
N THR A 267 1.12 -8.50 -19.98
CA THR A 267 1.47 -8.58 -18.56
C THR A 267 1.81 -7.21 -17.99
N GLU A 268 2.60 -6.41 -18.71
CA GLU A 268 2.97 -5.06 -18.27
C GLU A 268 1.73 -4.16 -18.15
N MET A 269 0.79 -4.25 -19.10
CA MET A 269 -0.48 -3.51 -19.02
C MET A 269 -1.36 -3.96 -17.87
N ALA A 270 -1.44 -5.27 -17.63
CA ALA A 270 -2.18 -5.80 -16.50
C ALA A 270 -1.56 -5.35 -15.16
N GLU A 271 -0.23 -5.35 -15.04
CA GLU A 271 0.49 -4.86 -13.87
C GLU A 271 0.29 -3.36 -13.66
N TYR A 272 0.31 -2.56 -14.73
CA TYR A 272 0.04 -1.12 -14.67
C TYR A 272 -1.35 -0.83 -14.08
N LEU A 273 -2.39 -1.56 -14.50
CA LEU A 273 -3.75 -1.39 -13.98
C LEU A 273 -3.88 -1.68 -12.48
N THR A 274 -2.98 -2.50 -11.91
CA THR A 274 -3.05 -2.81 -10.48
C THR A 274 -2.67 -1.65 -9.57
N ARG A 275 -2.08 -0.58 -10.13
CA ARG A 275 -1.76 0.66 -9.43
C ARG A 275 -2.98 1.54 -9.16
N PHE A 276 -4.09 1.30 -9.87
CA PHE A 276 -5.33 2.05 -9.74
C PHE A 276 -6.34 1.28 -8.88
N GLU A 277 -7.27 2.02 -8.28
CA GLU A 277 -8.32 1.45 -7.46
C GLU A 277 -9.19 0.51 -8.32
N PRO A 278 -9.63 -0.65 -7.79
CA PRO A 278 -10.45 -1.59 -8.56
C PRO A 278 -11.71 -0.95 -9.15
N ALA A 279 -12.32 -0.01 -8.42
CA ALA A 279 -13.50 0.72 -8.88
C ALA A 279 -13.20 1.63 -10.08
N GLU A 280 -12.01 2.25 -10.12
CA GLU A 280 -11.56 3.07 -11.25
C GLU A 280 -11.26 2.20 -12.47
N VAL A 281 -10.61 1.05 -12.26
CA VAL A 281 -10.33 0.09 -13.34
C VAL A 281 -11.61 -0.50 -13.91
N GLU A 282 -12.59 -0.90 -13.08
CA GLU A 282 -13.88 -1.40 -13.57
C GLU A 282 -14.71 -0.32 -14.27
N ALA A 283 -14.66 0.95 -13.80
CA ALA A 283 -15.28 2.06 -14.53
C ALA A 283 -14.65 2.26 -15.91
N ALA A 284 -13.32 2.19 -16.00
CA ALA A 284 -12.61 2.27 -17.27
C ALA A 284 -12.83 1.05 -18.17
N ILE A 285 -13.03 -0.15 -17.59
CA ILE A 285 -13.45 -1.36 -18.32
C ILE A 285 -14.82 -1.14 -18.95
N ASP A 286 -15.78 -0.66 -18.16
CA ASP A 286 -17.14 -0.37 -18.63
C ASP A 286 -17.08 0.68 -19.75
N GLU A 287 -16.30 1.75 -19.60
CA GLU A 287 -16.18 2.78 -20.64
C GLU A 287 -15.44 2.27 -21.89
N ALA A 288 -14.29 1.60 -21.74
CA ALA A 288 -13.48 1.13 -22.86
C ALA A 288 -14.14 0.00 -23.67
N LEU A 289 -14.94 -0.85 -23.02
CA LEU A 289 -15.54 -2.05 -23.63
C LEU A 289 -17.05 -1.95 -23.83
N SER A 290 -17.69 -0.83 -23.47
CA SER A 290 -19.13 -0.62 -23.69
C SER A 290 -19.54 -0.46 -25.15
N ASP A 291 -18.60 -0.46 -26.10
CA ASP A 291 -18.88 -0.23 -27.53
C ASP A 291 -18.89 -1.51 -28.40
N ASP A 292 -19.07 -2.68 -27.79
CA ASP A 292 -19.33 -3.94 -28.51
C ASP A 292 -20.72 -4.51 -28.15
N GLY A 293 -21.79 -3.78 -28.49
CA GLY A 293 -23.17 -4.30 -28.51
C GLY A 293 -24.32 -3.31 -28.31
#